data_AF-S7ZMU0-F1
#
_entry.id   AF-S7ZMU0-F1
#
_cell.length_a   1.000
_cell.length_b   1.000
_cell.length_c   1.000
_cell.angle_alpha   90.00
_cell.angle_beta   90.00
_cell.angle_gamma   90.00
#
_symmetry.space_group_name_H-M   'P 1'
#
loop_
_entity.id
_entity.type
_entity.pdbx_description
1 polymer ?
#
loop_
_entity_poly.entity_id
_entity_poly.type
_entity_poly.pdbx_seq_one_letter_code
_entity_poly.pdbx_strand_id
1 'polypeptide(L)'
;MGLISRVLKVSAAGTAASIGVFFGATRNDKFVPMDTTDPIFSSPFFKKFNPENNPSLHDLCVRRVPLEKINPSLLEKKGKLVEAFCAGIWGGMGYIPQRAILANKYQGPETAHQLWERKELLSNSYEVGTQMTDHFEIVDKTDEKILVRCGASPREQGVRPSDGLFEIGAVIDEEKEEAEFTLKSCFFQGLGKAESAPAGPMMVWLHQQYTKLWMETAILKNCIE
;
A
#
# COMPACT_ATOMS: atom_id res chain seq x y z
N MET A 1 27.82 25.91 28.80
CA MET A 1 26.38 25.78 28.42
C MET A 1 26.06 26.06 26.93
N GLY A 2 27.04 26.27 26.02
CA GLY A 2 26.75 26.77 24.65
C GLY A 2 26.60 25.73 23.53
N LEU A 3 27.33 24.60 23.57
CA LEU A 3 27.30 23.62 22.47
C LEU A 3 26.13 22.63 22.57
N ILE A 4 25.88 22.08 23.77
CA ILE A 4 24.78 21.11 23.99
C ILE A 4 23.42 21.76 23.69
N SER A 5 23.21 23.02 24.07
CA SER A 5 21.96 23.74 23.79
C SER A 5 21.78 24.10 22.32
N ARG A 6 22.88 24.31 21.56
CA ARG A 6 22.82 24.51 20.10
C ARG A 6 22.56 23.21 19.35
N VAL A 7 23.18 22.10 19.75
CA VAL A 7 22.93 20.77 19.17
C VAL A 7 21.48 20.35 19.39
N LEU A 8 20.95 20.53 20.60
CA LEU A 8 19.55 20.22 20.91
C LEU A 8 18.55 21.09 20.13
N LYS A 9 18.87 22.37 19.89
CA LYS A 9 18.03 23.27 19.09
C LYS A 9 18.08 22.94 17.60
N VAL A 10 19.25 22.61 17.06
CA VAL A 10 19.41 22.20 15.66
C VAL A 10 18.74 20.85 15.42
N SER A 11 18.85 19.89 16.35
CA SER A 11 18.15 18.61 16.25
C SER A 11 16.64 18.76 16.34
N ALA A 12 16.15 19.59 17.27
CA ALA A 12 14.70 19.85 17.40
C ALA A 12 14.14 20.57 16.15
N ALA A 13 14.85 21.57 15.63
CA ALA A 13 14.46 22.27 14.40
C ALA A 13 14.50 21.35 13.17
N GLY A 14 15.51 20.48 13.08
CA GLY A 14 15.63 19.47 12.01
C GLY A 14 14.49 18.45 12.03
N THR A 15 14.13 17.93 13.21
CA THR A 15 13.00 17.01 13.37
C THR A 15 11.66 17.68 13.10
N ALA A 16 11.46 18.92 13.56
CA ALA A 16 10.22 19.65 13.28
C ALA A 16 10.07 19.96 11.77
N ALA A 17 11.17 20.31 11.09
CA ALA A 17 11.18 20.56 9.65
C ALA A 17 10.87 19.29 8.85
N SER A 18 11.43 18.13 9.21
CA SER A 18 11.15 16.87 8.51
C SER A 18 9.71 16.41 8.69
N ILE A 19 9.14 16.57 9.89
CA ILE A 19 7.72 16.32 10.15
C ILE A 19 6.85 17.25 9.31
N GLY A 20 7.15 18.56 9.29
CA GLY A 20 6.42 19.53 8.49
C GLY A 20 6.49 19.24 6.99
N VAL A 21 7.65 18.83 6.48
CA VAL A 21 7.84 18.41 5.09
C VAL A 21 7.00 17.16 4.77
N PHE A 22 7.00 16.16 5.66
CA PHE A 22 6.18 14.96 5.48
C PHE A 22 4.69 15.29 5.36
N PHE A 23 4.13 15.98 6.36
CA PHE A 23 2.71 16.34 6.34
C PHE A 23 2.35 17.30 5.20
N GLY A 24 3.29 18.16 4.81
CA GLY A 24 3.15 19.03 3.64
C GLY A 24 3.13 18.24 2.33
N ALA A 25 4.05 17.30 2.14
CA ALA A 25 4.15 16.47 0.94
C ALA A 25 2.89 15.60 0.79
N THR A 26 2.54 14.84 1.83
CA THR A 26 1.42 13.89 1.79
C THR A 26 0.05 14.54 2.06
N ARG A 27 -0.08 15.86 1.86
CA ARG A 27 -1.30 16.59 2.22
C ARG A 27 -2.49 16.23 1.34
N ASN A 28 -2.22 15.76 0.13
CA ASN A 28 -3.24 15.40 -0.86
C ASN A 28 -3.74 13.96 -0.70
N ASP A 29 -3.05 13.14 0.10
CA ASP A 29 -3.47 11.78 0.42
C ASP A 29 -4.44 11.83 1.61
N LYS A 30 -5.72 11.60 1.32
CA LYS A 30 -6.82 11.76 2.28
C LYS A 30 -7.40 10.42 2.67
N PHE A 31 -7.50 10.15 3.97
CA PHE A 31 -8.33 9.05 4.44
C PHE A 31 -9.78 9.46 4.42
N VAL A 32 -10.61 8.62 3.80
CA VAL A 32 -12.06 8.75 3.81
C VAL A 32 -12.67 7.58 4.59
N PRO A 33 -13.87 7.73 5.15
CA PRO A 33 -14.57 6.62 5.79
C PRO A 33 -14.72 5.45 4.81
N MET A 34 -14.41 4.25 5.29
CA MET A 34 -14.63 3.00 4.60
C MET A 34 -15.52 2.17 5.49
N ASP A 35 -16.72 1.83 5.02
CA ASP A 35 -17.67 1.03 5.78
C ASP A 35 -17.75 -0.40 5.22
N THR A 36 -18.47 -1.27 5.93
CA THR A 36 -18.61 -2.69 5.57
C THR A 36 -19.39 -2.94 4.28
N THR A 37 -19.93 -1.90 3.64
CA THR A 37 -20.57 -2.01 2.32
C THR A 37 -19.57 -1.92 1.17
N ASP A 38 -18.30 -1.55 1.44
CA ASP A 38 -17.25 -1.55 0.43
C ASP A 38 -17.12 -2.95 -0.21
N PRO A 39 -17.00 -3.03 -1.56
CA PRO A 39 -16.92 -4.29 -2.28
C PRO A 39 -15.86 -5.27 -1.76
N ILE A 40 -14.76 -4.80 -1.14
CA ILE A 40 -13.72 -5.67 -0.60
C ILE A 40 -14.27 -6.67 0.42
N PHE A 41 -15.26 -6.27 1.24
CA PHE A 41 -15.86 -7.12 2.30
C PHE A 41 -16.82 -8.17 1.74
N SER A 42 -17.37 -7.94 0.55
CA SER A 42 -18.20 -8.91 -0.15
C SER A 42 -17.42 -9.84 -1.08
N SER A 43 -16.13 -9.53 -1.31
CA SER A 43 -15.25 -10.25 -2.23
C SER A 43 -15.08 -11.73 -1.87
N PRO A 44 -14.89 -12.62 -2.86
CA PRO A 44 -14.61 -14.03 -2.62
C PRO A 44 -13.36 -14.24 -1.75
N PHE A 45 -12.34 -13.39 -1.91
CA PHE A 45 -11.09 -13.49 -1.16
C PHE A 45 -11.27 -13.14 0.31
N PHE A 46 -12.02 -12.09 0.63
CA PHE A 46 -12.31 -11.73 2.03
C PHE A 46 -13.04 -12.88 2.73
N LYS A 47 -14.10 -13.42 2.11
CA LYS A 47 -14.85 -14.56 2.68
C LYS A 47 -13.99 -15.83 2.80
N LYS A 48 -13.11 -16.08 1.83
CA LYS A 48 -12.22 -17.24 1.83
C LYS A 48 -11.19 -17.18 2.97
N PHE A 49 -10.61 -16.00 3.21
CA PHE A 49 -9.53 -15.83 4.19
C PHE A 49 -10.01 -15.38 5.57
N ASN A 50 -11.26 -14.93 5.68
CA ASN A 50 -11.91 -14.57 6.94
C ASN A 50 -13.18 -15.42 7.18
N PRO A 51 -13.05 -16.75 7.36
CA PRO A 51 -14.20 -17.66 7.46
C PRO A 51 -15.11 -17.38 8.65
N GLU A 52 -14.56 -16.85 9.75
CA GLU A 52 -15.31 -16.49 10.96
C GLU A 52 -15.94 -15.08 10.88
N ASN A 53 -15.75 -14.37 9.76
CA ASN A 53 -16.16 -12.98 9.58
C ASN A 53 -15.69 -12.08 10.73
N ASN A 54 -14.43 -12.25 11.12
CA ASN A 54 -13.80 -11.52 12.20
C ASN A 54 -13.76 -10.01 11.91
N PRO A 55 -13.83 -9.16 12.96
CA PRO A 55 -13.62 -7.73 12.81
C PRO A 55 -12.28 -7.41 12.14
N SER A 56 -12.29 -6.42 11.26
CA SER A 56 -11.10 -5.98 10.53
C SER A 56 -10.66 -4.58 10.97
N LEU A 57 -9.36 -4.33 10.87
CA LEU A 57 -8.83 -2.98 10.71
C LEU A 57 -8.93 -2.64 9.24
N HIS A 58 -9.56 -1.53 8.89
CA HIS A 58 -9.61 -1.08 7.51
C HIS A 58 -9.49 0.43 7.38
N ASP A 59 -8.85 0.85 6.30
CA ASP A 59 -8.75 2.25 5.91
C ASP A 59 -8.70 2.38 4.38
N LEU A 60 -9.13 3.54 3.88
CA LEU A 60 -9.10 3.89 2.48
C LEU A 60 -8.44 5.25 2.32
N CYS A 61 -7.26 5.25 1.70
CA CYS A 61 -6.56 6.45 1.29
C CYS A 61 -6.89 6.78 -0.17
N VAL A 62 -7.30 8.02 -0.42
CA VAL A 62 -7.68 8.52 -1.74
C VAL A 62 -6.80 9.71 -2.09
N ARG A 63 -6.34 9.74 -3.34
CA ARG A 63 -5.70 10.91 -3.95
C ARG A 63 -6.23 11.12 -5.34
N ARG A 64 -6.56 12.37 -5.65
CA ARG A 64 -6.93 12.80 -7.00
C ARG A 64 -5.83 13.63 -7.61
N VAL A 65 -5.57 13.40 -8.90
CA VAL A 65 -4.54 14.10 -9.67
C VAL A 65 -5.15 14.51 -11.00
N PRO A 66 -5.08 15.80 -11.39
CA PRO A 66 -5.54 16.24 -12.72
C PRO A 66 -4.89 15.42 -13.85
N LEU A 67 -5.67 15.06 -14.86
CA LEU A 67 -5.19 14.24 -15.99
C LEU A 67 -4.03 14.91 -16.74
N GLU A 68 -4.01 16.24 -16.79
CA GLU A 68 -2.90 17.04 -17.36
C GLU A 68 -1.53 16.78 -16.70
N LYS A 69 -1.51 16.23 -15.47
CA LYS A 69 -0.26 15.88 -14.74
C LYS A 69 0.09 14.41 -14.86
N ILE A 70 -0.84 13.57 -15.34
CA ILE A 70 -0.60 12.14 -15.51
C ILE A 70 0.25 11.95 -16.75
N ASN A 71 1.25 11.06 -16.66
CA ASN A 71 2.05 10.67 -17.80
C ASN A 71 1.11 10.13 -18.91
N PRO A 72 1.05 10.78 -20.09
CA PRO A 72 0.07 10.43 -21.13
C PRO A 72 0.18 8.98 -21.62
N SER A 73 1.39 8.39 -21.60
CA SER A 73 1.60 7.00 -22.02
C SER A 73 0.86 5.98 -21.13
N LEU A 74 0.54 6.35 -19.89
CA LEU A 74 -0.25 5.51 -18.98
C LEU A 74 -1.75 5.56 -19.28
N LEU A 75 -2.20 6.53 -20.05
CA LEU A 75 -3.59 6.73 -20.46
C LEU A 75 -3.91 6.07 -21.80
N GLU A 76 -2.88 5.74 -22.61
CA GLU A 76 -3.04 5.13 -23.94
C GLU A 76 -3.65 3.71 -23.89
N LYS A 77 -3.43 2.99 -22.79
CA LYS A 77 -3.91 1.61 -22.64
C LYS A 77 -4.48 1.38 -21.24
N LYS A 78 -5.67 0.78 -21.19
CA LYS A 78 -6.31 0.33 -19.94
C LYS A 78 -5.37 -0.57 -19.14
N GLY A 79 -5.44 -0.47 -17.81
CA GLY A 79 -4.55 -1.19 -16.89
C GLY A 79 -3.19 -0.54 -16.64
N LYS A 80 -2.67 0.30 -17.55
CA LYS A 80 -1.32 0.84 -17.39
C LYS A 80 -1.17 1.79 -16.22
N LEU A 81 -2.20 2.58 -15.92
CA LEU A 81 -2.20 3.48 -14.77
C LEU A 81 -2.13 2.72 -13.43
N VAL A 82 -2.96 1.67 -13.27
CA VAL A 82 -2.94 0.87 -12.03
C VAL A 82 -1.68 0.02 -11.91
N GLU A 83 -1.14 -0.50 -13.02
CA GLU A 83 0.16 -1.18 -13.04
C GLU A 83 1.29 -0.24 -12.61
N ALA A 84 1.36 0.97 -13.17
CA ALA A 84 2.36 1.96 -12.82
C ALA A 84 2.25 2.40 -11.35
N PHE A 85 1.02 2.55 -10.85
CA PHE A 85 0.78 2.89 -9.45
C PHE A 85 1.21 1.75 -8.51
N CYS A 86 0.84 0.50 -8.80
CA CYS A 86 1.29 -0.68 -8.06
C CYS A 86 2.82 -0.82 -8.08
N ALA A 87 3.44 -0.64 -9.25
CA ALA A 87 4.89 -0.58 -9.43
C ALA A 87 5.51 0.52 -8.54
N GLY A 88 4.87 1.68 -8.44
CA GLY A 88 5.28 2.78 -7.58
C GLY A 88 5.19 2.44 -6.09
N ILE A 89 4.19 1.68 -5.65
CA ILE A 89 4.08 1.27 -4.24
C ILE A 89 5.24 0.37 -3.86
N TRP A 90 5.46 -0.72 -4.61
CA TRP A 90 6.46 -1.74 -4.24
C TRP A 90 7.88 -1.38 -4.69
N GLY A 91 8.01 -0.73 -5.84
CA GLY A 91 9.28 -0.26 -6.41
C GLY A 91 9.70 1.14 -5.92
N GLY A 92 8.79 1.90 -5.32
CA GLY A 92 9.04 3.28 -4.90
C GLY A 92 9.90 3.42 -3.66
N MET A 93 10.11 4.69 -3.26
CA MET A 93 10.95 5.02 -2.10
C MET A 93 10.28 4.68 -0.77
N GLY A 94 8.95 4.81 -0.68
CA GLY A 94 8.21 4.55 0.55
C GLY A 94 8.36 3.11 1.06
N TYR A 95 8.57 2.14 0.17
CA TYR A 95 8.70 0.73 0.52
C TYR A 95 10.15 0.26 0.75
N ILE A 96 11.16 1.11 0.49
CA ILE A 96 12.58 0.74 0.67
C ILE A 96 12.87 0.17 2.06
N PRO A 97 12.45 0.82 3.18
CA PRO A 97 12.82 0.34 4.51
C PRO A 97 12.20 -1.04 4.80
N GLN A 98 10.92 -1.22 4.50
CA GLN A 98 10.24 -2.50 4.71
C GLN A 98 10.82 -3.59 3.82
N ARG A 99 11.08 -3.29 2.55
CA ARG A 99 11.70 -4.25 1.62
C ARG A 99 13.05 -4.74 2.12
N ALA A 100 13.90 -3.85 2.65
CA ALA A 100 15.20 -4.22 3.21
C ALA A 100 15.05 -5.13 4.44
N ILE A 101 14.10 -4.84 5.33
CA ILE A 101 13.80 -5.68 6.50
C ILE A 101 13.33 -7.07 6.06
N LEU A 102 12.40 -7.13 5.10
CA LEU A 102 11.85 -8.39 4.59
C LEU A 102 12.91 -9.20 3.84
N ALA A 103 13.73 -8.53 3.02
CA ALA A 103 14.82 -9.17 2.29
C ALA A 103 15.81 -9.85 3.25
N ASN A 104 16.25 -9.12 4.28
CA ASN A 104 17.16 -9.66 5.28
C ASN A 104 16.57 -10.87 6.04
N LYS A 105 15.26 -10.94 6.21
CA LYS A 105 14.61 -11.98 7.00
C LYS A 105 14.17 -13.19 6.16
N TYR A 106 13.80 -13.01 4.91
CA TYR A 106 13.08 -14.02 4.13
C TYR A 106 13.60 -14.25 2.70
N GLN A 107 14.50 -13.39 2.19
CA GLN A 107 15.06 -13.62 0.85
C GLN A 107 16.05 -14.79 0.90
N GLY A 108 15.79 -15.80 0.10
CA GLY A 108 16.61 -17.01 0.04
C GLY A 108 16.15 -17.95 -1.06
N PRO A 109 16.72 -19.17 -1.13
CA PRO A 109 16.41 -20.13 -2.19
C PRO A 109 14.92 -20.46 -2.32
N GLU A 110 14.18 -20.55 -1.21
CA GLU A 110 12.74 -20.86 -1.19
C GLU A 110 11.85 -19.71 -1.68
N THR A 111 12.39 -18.50 -1.79
CA THR A 111 11.66 -17.29 -2.20
C THR A 111 12.28 -16.65 -3.45
N ALA A 112 13.19 -17.35 -4.12
CA ALA A 112 13.94 -16.84 -5.28
C ALA A 112 13.05 -16.56 -6.51
N HIS A 113 11.87 -17.16 -6.59
CA HIS A 113 10.88 -16.90 -7.64
C HIS A 113 10.07 -15.62 -7.40
N GLN A 114 10.17 -15.01 -6.21
CA GLN A 114 9.42 -13.81 -5.85
C GLN A 114 10.18 -12.55 -6.27
N LEU A 115 9.44 -11.45 -6.41
CA LEU A 115 10.04 -10.15 -6.71
C LEU A 115 10.71 -9.56 -5.46
N TRP A 116 11.99 -9.21 -5.59
CA TRP A 116 12.79 -8.60 -4.52
C TRP A 116 13.44 -7.31 -4.95
N GLU A 117 13.97 -7.26 -6.17
CA GLU A 117 14.75 -6.12 -6.60
C GLU A 117 13.86 -4.98 -7.06
N ARG A 118 14.28 -3.75 -6.78
CA ARG A 118 13.53 -2.55 -7.16
C ARG A 118 13.22 -2.52 -8.65
N LYS A 119 14.20 -2.92 -9.47
CA LYS A 119 14.06 -2.96 -10.93
C LYS A 119 12.95 -3.93 -11.35
N GLU A 120 12.91 -5.12 -10.75
CA GLU A 120 11.91 -6.14 -11.04
C GLU A 120 10.52 -5.64 -10.67
N LEU A 121 10.36 -5.10 -9.47
CA LEU A 121 9.11 -4.51 -8.98
C LEU A 121 8.63 -3.39 -9.92
N LEU A 122 9.52 -2.49 -10.34
CA LEU A 122 9.13 -1.39 -11.22
C LEU A 122 8.71 -1.82 -12.64
N SER A 123 9.22 -2.95 -13.12
CA SER A 123 8.97 -3.44 -14.49
C SER A 123 7.87 -4.50 -14.60
N ASN A 124 7.33 -4.98 -13.48
CA ASN A 124 6.36 -6.07 -13.46
C ASN A 124 4.95 -5.58 -13.82
N SER A 125 4.17 -6.42 -14.51
CA SER A 125 2.75 -6.14 -14.80
C SER A 125 1.80 -6.57 -13.68
N TYR A 126 2.30 -7.23 -12.63
CA TYR A 126 1.54 -7.69 -11.47
C TYR A 126 0.39 -8.62 -11.83
N GLU A 127 0.67 -9.64 -12.65
CA GLU A 127 -0.31 -10.68 -12.98
C GLU A 127 -0.69 -11.50 -11.74
N VAL A 128 -1.89 -12.07 -11.75
CA VAL A 128 -2.39 -12.92 -10.65
C VAL A 128 -1.40 -14.06 -10.37
N GLY A 129 -1.10 -14.28 -9.09
CA GLY A 129 -0.07 -15.22 -8.62
C GLY A 129 1.33 -14.62 -8.49
N THR A 130 1.53 -13.36 -8.89
CA THR A 130 2.80 -12.67 -8.64
C THR A 130 3.02 -12.54 -7.14
N GLN A 131 4.15 -13.06 -6.65
CA GLN A 131 4.55 -13.00 -5.25
C GLN A 131 5.71 -12.04 -5.07
N MET A 132 5.72 -11.29 -3.97
CA MET A 132 6.77 -10.34 -3.67
C MET A 132 7.10 -10.32 -2.17
N THR A 133 8.39 -10.20 -1.91
CA THR A 133 9.00 -9.96 -0.59
C THR A 133 8.54 -10.87 0.55
N ASP A 134 8.16 -12.10 0.23
CA ASP A 134 7.63 -13.15 1.09
C ASP A 134 6.41 -12.72 1.92
N HIS A 135 5.69 -11.66 1.53
CA HIS A 135 4.57 -11.13 2.31
C HIS A 135 3.33 -10.83 1.47
N PHE A 136 3.48 -10.78 0.15
CA PHE A 136 2.44 -10.27 -0.73
C PHE A 136 2.25 -11.20 -1.92
N GLU A 137 0.99 -11.39 -2.30
CA GLU A 137 0.58 -12.17 -3.46
C GLU A 137 -0.56 -11.46 -4.17
N ILE A 138 -0.44 -11.27 -5.48
CA ILE A 138 -1.55 -10.75 -6.29
C ILE A 138 -2.60 -11.84 -6.43
N VAL A 139 -3.81 -11.57 -5.95
CA VAL A 139 -4.92 -12.54 -5.97
C VAL A 139 -6.01 -12.18 -6.97
N ASP A 140 -6.12 -10.91 -7.35
CA ASP A 140 -7.05 -10.43 -8.37
C ASP A 140 -6.49 -9.21 -9.10
N LYS A 141 -6.88 -9.02 -10.35
CA LYS A 141 -6.47 -7.88 -11.18
C LYS A 141 -7.54 -7.54 -12.22
N THR A 142 -7.82 -6.25 -12.34
CA THR A 142 -8.59 -5.65 -13.43
C THR A 142 -7.80 -4.48 -14.04
N ASP A 143 -8.38 -3.81 -15.04
CA ASP A 143 -7.79 -2.60 -15.63
C ASP A 143 -7.73 -1.40 -14.67
N GLU A 144 -8.46 -1.46 -13.55
CA GLU A 144 -8.63 -0.35 -12.60
C GLU A 144 -8.13 -0.68 -11.20
N LYS A 145 -7.95 -1.96 -10.87
CA LYS A 145 -7.54 -2.37 -9.53
C LYS A 145 -6.71 -3.64 -9.50
N ILE A 146 -5.82 -3.72 -8.51
CA ILE A 146 -5.01 -4.89 -8.19
C ILE A 146 -5.25 -5.23 -6.73
N LEU A 147 -5.70 -6.45 -6.46
CA LEU A 147 -5.92 -6.97 -5.11
C LEU A 147 -4.73 -7.83 -4.69
N VAL A 148 -4.14 -7.47 -3.56
CA VAL A 148 -2.95 -8.11 -2.99
C VAL A 148 -3.32 -8.73 -1.66
N ARG A 149 -3.09 -10.03 -1.50
CA ARG A 149 -3.17 -10.69 -0.20
C ARG A 149 -1.91 -10.40 0.61
N CYS A 150 -2.08 -10.11 1.90
CA CYS A 150 -1.00 -9.79 2.83
C CYS A 150 -1.18 -10.50 4.19
N GLY A 151 -0.46 -10.06 5.22
CA GLY A 151 -0.60 -10.55 6.60
C GLY A 151 0.29 -11.74 6.99
N ALA A 152 0.70 -12.59 6.04
CA ALA A 152 1.74 -13.61 6.23
C ALA A 152 2.36 -14.04 4.89
N SER A 153 3.26 -15.03 4.93
CA SER A 153 3.94 -15.50 3.73
C SER A 153 3.01 -16.16 2.71
N PRO A 154 3.16 -15.87 1.40
CA PRO A 154 2.51 -16.62 0.32
C PRO A 154 2.77 -18.13 0.35
N ARG A 155 3.84 -18.57 1.03
CA ARG A 155 4.13 -20.01 1.23
C ARG A 155 3.12 -20.69 2.15
N GLU A 156 2.45 -19.94 3.01
CA GLU A 156 1.35 -20.43 3.84
C GLU A 156 0.04 -20.42 3.03
N GLN A 157 -0.35 -21.60 2.57
CA GLN A 157 -1.58 -21.83 1.83
C GLN A 157 -2.78 -21.95 2.78
N GLY A 158 -3.99 -21.64 2.29
CA GLY A 158 -5.20 -21.67 3.11
C GLY A 158 -5.35 -20.43 3.99
N VAL A 159 -6.06 -20.54 5.12
CA VAL A 159 -6.33 -19.45 6.07
C VAL A 159 -5.15 -19.28 7.04
N ARG A 160 -4.73 -18.04 7.31
CA ARG A 160 -3.53 -17.72 8.11
C ARG A 160 -3.89 -17.15 9.50
N PRO A 161 -2.99 -17.23 10.50
CA PRO A 161 -3.24 -16.60 11.81
C PRO A 161 -3.57 -15.10 11.68
N SER A 162 -2.77 -14.36 10.91
CA SER A 162 -3.05 -12.99 10.49
C SER A 162 -3.13 -12.95 8.97
N ASP A 163 -4.11 -12.24 8.45
CA ASP A 163 -4.36 -12.15 7.02
C ASP A 163 -4.82 -10.74 6.66
N GLY A 164 -4.85 -10.46 5.36
CA GLY A 164 -5.36 -9.19 4.91
C GLY A 164 -5.40 -9.06 3.41
N LEU A 165 -6.06 -8.00 2.97
CA LEU A 165 -6.18 -7.61 1.59
C LEU A 165 -5.82 -6.13 1.45
N PHE A 166 -4.96 -5.83 0.48
CA PHE A 166 -4.74 -4.50 -0.04
C PHE A 166 -5.37 -4.37 -1.42
N GLU A 167 -6.21 -3.37 -1.64
CA GLU A 167 -6.71 -3.03 -2.98
C GLU A 167 -6.00 -1.75 -3.44
N ILE A 168 -5.22 -1.87 -4.52
CA ILE A 168 -4.52 -0.77 -5.17
C ILE A 168 -5.36 -0.40 -6.38
N GLY A 169 -6.01 0.76 -6.37
CA GLY A 169 -6.89 1.21 -7.43
C GLY A 169 -6.38 2.48 -8.13
N ALA A 170 -6.61 2.56 -9.44
CA ALA A 170 -6.45 3.78 -10.21
C ALA A 170 -7.55 3.86 -11.28
N VAL A 171 -8.40 4.87 -11.17
CA VAL A 171 -9.57 5.08 -12.04
C VAL A 171 -9.49 6.47 -12.67
N ILE A 172 -9.85 6.58 -13.95
CA ILE A 172 -9.97 7.86 -14.64
C ILE A 172 -11.41 8.35 -14.46
N ASP A 173 -11.57 9.54 -13.89
CA ASP A 173 -12.83 10.27 -13.83
C ASP A 173 -12.83 11.32 -14.96
N GLU A 174 -13.39 10.96 -16.10
CA GLU A 174 -13.45 11.82 -17.29
C GLU A 174 -14.28 13.09 -17.04
N GLU A 175 -15.33 13.02 -16.21
CA GLU A 175 -16.17 14.19 -15.90
C GLU A 175 -15.44 15.25 -15.08
N LYS A 176 -14.56 14.80 -14.17
CA LYS A 176 -13.75 15.70 -13.34
C LYS A 176 -12.37 16.01 -13.93
N GLU A 177 -12.02 15.40 -15.06
CA GLU A 177 -10.68 15.46 -15.66
C GLU A 177 -9.56 15.12 -14.67
N GLU A 178 -9.81 14.10 -13.82
CA GLU A 178 -8.88 13.65 -12.77
C GLU A 178 -8.67 12.13 -12.80
N ALA A 179 -7.49 11.68 -12.41
CA ALA A 179 -7.25 10.29 -12.01
C ALA A 179 -7.40 10.16 -10.49
N GLU A 180 -8.23 9.22 -10.05
CA GLU A 180 -8.40 8.84 -8.65
C GLU A 180 -7.57 7.59 -8.33
N PHE A 181 -6.57 7.77 -7.47
CA PHE A 181 -5.78 6.70 -6.89
C PHE A 181 -6.35 6.33 -5.53
N THR A 182 -6.53 5.03 -5.30
CA THR A 182 -7.02 4.50 -4.04
C THR A 182 -6.10 3.42 -3.50
N LEU A 183 -5.89 3.44 -2.19
CA LEU A 183 -5.20 2.38 -1.47
C LEU A 183 -6.06 1.97 -0.29
N LYS A 184 -6.69 0.81 -0.41
CA LYS A 184 -7.49 0.20 0.65
C LYS A 184 -6.67 -0.83 1.39
N SER A 185 -6.84 -0.86 2.69
CA SER A 185 -6.22 -1.85 3.55
C SER A 185 -7.30 -2.51 4.36
N CYS A 186 -7.26 -3.83 4.47
CA CYS A 186 -8.19 -4.61 5.28
C CYS A 186 -7.42 -5.75 5.94
N PHE A 187 -7.15 -5.64 7.24
CA PHE A 187 -6.43 -6.64 8.02
C PHE A 187 -7.36 -7.29 9.03
N PHE A 188 -7.23 -8.60 9.19
CA PHE A 188 -8.07 -9.38 10.10
C PHE A 188 -7.31 -10.60 10.60
N GLN A 189 -7.83 -11.19 11.67
CA GLN A 189 -7.43 -12.52 12.08
C GLN A 189 -8.10 -13.53 11.15
N GLY A 190 -7.33 -14.39 10.49
CA GLY A 190 -7.89 -15.42 9.62
C GLY A 190 -8.31 -16.67 10.42
N LEU A 191 -7.41 -17.20 11.24
CA LEU A 191 -7.66 -18.41 12.01
C LEU A 191 -8.32 -18.12 13.36
N GLY A 192 -9.41 -18.84 13.64
CA GLY A 192 -10.15 -18.74 14.89
C GLY A 192 -10.95 -17.44 14.98
N LYS A 193 -11.82 -17.36 15.99
CA LYS A 193 -12.68 -16.19 16.19
C LYS A 193 -11.96 -15.08 16.95
N ALA A 194 -12.19 -13.83 16.55
CA ALA A 194 -11.68 -12.64 17.21
C ALA A 194 -12.84 -11.77 17.71
N GLU A 195 -12.67 -11.17 18.88
CA GLU A 195 -13.65 -10.24 19.47
C GLU A 195 -13.40 -8.78 19.06
N SER A 196 -12.21 -8.47 18.54
CA SER A 196 -11.80 -7.12 18.19
C SER A 196 -10.87 -7.10 16.97
N ALA A 197 -10.73 -5.91 16.37
CA ALA A 197 -9.82 -5.68 15.26
C ALA A 197 -8.35 -5.89 15.69
N PRO A 198 -7.45 -6.29 14.76
CA PRO A 198 -6.11 -6.76 15.10
C PRO A 198 -5.15 -5.68 15.61
N ALA A 199 -5.52 -4.39 15.59
CA ALA A 199 -4.66 -3.33 16.09
C ALA A 199 -5.44 -2.15 16.70
N GLY A 200 -4.84 -1.53 17.72
CA GLY A 200 -5.39 -0.37 18.40
C GLY A 200 -5.14 0.98 17.68
N PRO A 201 -5.71 2.08 18.18
CA PRO A 201 -5.73 3.38 17.48
C PRO A 201 -4.35 3.94 17.09
N MET A 202 -3.33 3.74 17.93
CA MET A 202 -1.97 4.22 17.62
C MET A 202 -1.38 3.49 16.40
N MET A 203 -1.57 2.18 16.32
CA MET A 203 -1.09 1.38 15.19
C MET A 203 -1.86 1.71 13.90
N VAL A 204 -3.18 1.94 14.00
CA VAL A 204 -3.99 2.47 12.89
C VAL A 204 -3.40 3.79 12.38
N TRP A 205 -3.11 4.73 13.28
CA TRP A 205 -2.57 6.03 12.89
C TRP A 205 -1.19 5.92 12.23
N LEU A 206 -0.30 5.07 12.76
CA LEU A 206 1.02 4.82 12.18
C LEU A 206 0.93 4.19 10.79
N HIS A 207 0.05 3.19 10.65
CA HIS A 207 -0.25 2.57 9.36
C HIS A 207 -0.73 3.62 8.36
N GLN A 208 -1.66 4.49 8.75
CA GLN A 208 -2.15 5.57 7.91
C GLN A 208 -1.05 6.52 7.45
N GLN A 209 -0.09 6.87 8.31
CA GLN A 209 1.04 7.72 7.89
C GLN A 209 1.95 6.99 6.90
N TYR A 210 2.15 5.69 7.08
CA TYR A 210 2.93 4.89 6.17
C TYR A 210 2.26 4.72 4.80
N THR A 211 0.95 4.47 4.78
CA THR A 211 0.11 4.45 3.57
C THR A 211 0.20 5.77 2.80
N LYS A 212 0.21 6.92 3.49
CA LYS A 212 0.45 8.22 2.85
C LYS A 212 1.83 8.32 2.20
N LEU A 213 2.87 7.83 2.86
CA LEU A 213 4.22 7.78 2.28
C LEU A 213 4.24 6.92 1.01
N TRP A 214 3.57 5.76 1.02
CA TRP A 214 3.43 4.92 -0.17
C TRP A 214 2.70 5.64 -1.30
N MET A 215 1.51 6.19 -1.02
CA MET A 215 0.72 6.96 -1.98
C MET A 215 1.54 8.08 -2.63
N GLU A 216 2.14 8.94 -1.82
CA GLU A 216 2.93 10.08 -2.29
C GLU A 216 4.10 9.64 -3.16
N THR A 217 4.91 8.70 -2.67
CA THR A 217 6.13 8.31 -3.40
C THR A 217 5.86 7.45 -4.63
N ALA A 218 4.77 6.69 -4.66
CA ALA A 218 4.34 5.94 -5.83
C ALA A 218 3.88 6.88 -6.94
N ILE A 219 2.95 7.78 -6.64
CA ILE A 219 2.35 8.66 -7.64
C ILE A 219 3.38 9.64 -8.20
N LEU A 220 4.16 10.29 -7.32
CA LEU A 220 5.14 11.32 -7.72
C LEU A 220 6.22 10.86 -8.69
N LYS A 221 6.55 9.56 -8.71
CA LYS A 221 7.66 9.03 -9.51
C LYS A 221 7.24 8.10 -10.61
N ASN A 222 6.05 7.50 -10.52
CA ASN A 222 5.62 6.48 -11.46
C ASN A 222 4.39 6.87 -12.29
N CYS A 223 3.58 7.82 -11.82
CA CYS A 223 2.31 8.13 -12.48
C CYS A 223 2.27 9.52 -13.12
N ILE A 224 3.09 10.45 -12.64
CA ILE A 224 3.09 11.85 -13.11
C ILE A 224 4.37 12.19 -13.88
N GLU A 225 4.27 13.20 -14.75
CA GLU A 225 5.38 13.80 -15.50
C GLU A 225 6.00 15.00 -14.77
#